data_AF-A0A455ACM9-F1
#
_entry.id   AF-A0A455ACM9-F1
#
_cell.length_a   1.000
_cell.length_b   1.000
_cell.length_c   1.000
_cell.angle_alpha   90.00
_cell.angle_beta   90.00
_cell.angle_gamma   90.00
#
_symmetry.space_group_name_H-M   'P 1'
#
loop_
_entity.id
_entity.type
_entity.pdbx_description
1 polymer ?
#
loop_
_entity_poly.entity_id
_entity_poly.type
_entity_poly.pdbx_seq_one_letter_code
_entity_poly.pdbx_strand_id
1 'polypeptide(L)'
;MIADSGKYIKLQNVYREKAKKDAAAVRNHVAKLLQSIGQAPESISEKELKLLCSNSAFLRLVRCRSLAEEYGLHTINKDEIISSMDNPDNEIVLYLMLRAVDRFHKQHGRYPGVSNYQVEEDIGKLKSCLTGFLQEYGLSIMVKDDYVHEFCRYGAAEPHTIAAFLGGAAAQEVIKVITKQFIIFNNTYIYSGMSQTSATFQL
;
A
#
# COMPACT_ATOMS: atom_id res chain seq x y z
N MET A 1 -14.55 28.87 18.00
CA MET A 1 -15.65 29.32 18.90
C MET A 1 -15.80 30.82 18.73
N ILE A 2 -17.03 31.34 18.68
CA ILE A 2 -17.24 32.80 18.68
C ILE A 2 -17.03 33.29 20.12
N ALA A 3 -16.05 34.18 20.31
CA ALA A 3 -15.70 34.76 21.62
C ALA A 3 -15.01 36.12 21.40
N ASP A 4 -15.00 36.98 22.43
CA ASP A 4 -14.17 38.18 22.39
C ASP A 4 -12.67 37.85 22.45
N SER A 5 -11.85 38.73 21.89
CA SER A 5 -10.41 38.53 21.77
C SER A 5 -9.73 38.24 23.12
N GLY A 6 -10.18 38.88 24.20
CA GLY A 6 -9.62 38.68 25.53
C GLY A 6 -9.87 37.27 26.06
N LYS A 7 -11.13 36.82 26.04
CA LYS A 7 -11.51 35.47 26.48
C LYS A 7 -10.86 34.39 25.62
N TYR A 8 -10.83 34.58 24.30
CA TYR A 8 -10.21 33.64 23.38
C TYR A 8 -8.72 33.45 23.67
N ILE A 9 -7.96 34.55 23.77
CA ILE A 9 -6.51 34.50 24.04
C ILE A 9 -6.23 33.92 25.43
N LYS A 10 -7.02 34.29 26.45
CA LYS A 10 -6.85 33.75 27.81
C LYS A 10 -7.04 32.23 27.82
N LEU A 11 -8.08 31.72 27.17
CA LEU A 11 -8.33 30.28 27.07
C LEU A 11 -7.22 29.57 26.29
N GLN A 12 -6.81 30.12 25.14
CA GLN A 12 -5.72 29.56 24.32
C GLN A 12 -4.42 29.44 25.13
N ASN A 13 -4.08 30.46 25.92
CA ASN A 13 -2.88 30.47 26.74
C ASN A 13 -2.90 29.39 27.82
N VAL A 14 -4.06 29.07 28.41
CA VAL A 14 -4.17 27.95 29.37
C VAL A 14 -3.69 26.63 28.75
N TYR A 15 -4.18 26.31 27.55
CA TYR A 15 -3.75 25.10 26.83
C TYR A 15 -2.29 25.17 26.38
N ARG A 16 -1.83 26.34 25.90
CA ARG A 16 -0.44 26.53 25.46
C ARG A 16 0.55 26.34 26.60
N GLU A 17 0.28 26.88 27.79
CA GLU A 17 1.15 26.72 28.96
C GLU A 17 1.11 25.29 29.50
N LYS A 18 -0.06 24.64 29.49
CA LYS A 18 -0.15 23.21 29.83
C LYS A 18 0.66 22.35 28.88
N ALA A 19 0.55 22.57 27.55
CA ALA A 19 1.32 21.83 26.55
C ALA A 19 2.84 22.01 26.72
N LYS A 20 3.31 23.21 27.08
CA LYS A 20 4.73 23.45 27.39
C LYS A 20 5.20 22.65 28.61
N LYS A 21 4.40 22.63 29.69
CA LYS A 21 4.71 21.86 30.91
C LYS A 21 4.79 20.36 30.60
N ASP A 22 3.86 19.86 29.81
CA ASP A 22 3.81 18.44 29.44
C ASP A 22 4.99 18.06 28.54
N ALA A 23 5.34 18.90 27.57
CA ALA A 23 6.52 18.70 26.73
C ALA A 23 7.82 18.68 27.55
N ALA A 24 7.96 19.54 28.57
CA ALA A 24 9.11 19.52 29.47
C ALA A 24 9.18 18.22 30.30
N ALA A 25 8.04 17.69 30.74
CA ALA A 25 8.01 16.40 31.43
C ALA A 25 8.48 15.26 30.51
N VAL A 26 7.99 15.21 29.26
CA VAL A 26 8.43 14.22 28.26
C VAL A 26 9.93 14.36 27.98
N ARG A 27 10.46 15.60 27.88
CA ARG A 27 11.91 15.86 27.72
C ARG A 27 12.75 15.18 28.79
N ASN A 28 12.33 15.31 30.05
CA ASN A 28 13.05 14.73 31.18
C ASN A 28 13.06 13.20 31.12
N HIS A 29 11.98 12.57 30.64
CA HIS A 29 11.95 11.12 30.42
C HIS A 29 12.85 10.70 29.27
N VAL A 30 12.83 11.41 28.15
CA VAL A 30 13.73 11.16 27.01
C VAL A 30 15.20 11.24 27.43
N ALA A 31 15.59 12.27 28.19
CA ALA A 31 16.97 12.41 28.66
C ALA A 31 17.42 11.24 29.56
N LYS A 32 16.55 10.77 30.46
CA LYS A 32 16.81 9.58 31.30
C LYS A 32 17.00 8.31 30.46
N LEU A 33 16.16 8.13 29.43
CA LEU A 33 16.25 6.99 28.52
C LEU A 33 17.54 7.02 27.69
N LEU A 34 17.89 8.17 27.12
CA LEU A 34 19.14 8.34 26.36
C LEU A 34 20.37 8.03 27.23
N GLN A 35 20.38 8.50 28.48
CA GLN A 35 21.45 8.19 29.43
C GLN A 35 21.55 6.69 29.72
N SER A 36 20.42 6.00 29.91
CA SER A 36 20.41 4.55 30.17
C SER A 36 20.90 3.69 28.99
N ILE A 37 20.79 4.21 27.77
CA ILE A 37 21.21 3.52 26.53
C ILE A 37 22.60 4.00 26.06
N GLY A 38 23.22 4.95 26.79
CA GLY A 38 24.55 5.49 26.46
C GLY A 38 24.56 6.44 25.25
N GLN A 39 23.41 7.03 24.90
CA GLN A 39 23.32 8.03 23.84
C GLN A 39 23.42 9.46 24.39
N ALA A 40 23.94 10.37 23.56
CA ALA A 40 24.06 11.78 23.91
C ALA A 40 22.68 12.39 24.23
N PRO A 41 22.52 13.16 25.33
CA PRO A 41 21.24 13.77 25.70
C PRO A 41 20.66 14.74 24.65
N GLU A 42 21.52 15.24 23.76
CA GLU A 42 21.19 16.21 22.71
C GLU A 42 20.93 15.55 21.34
N SER A 43 20.90 14.21 21.27
CA SER A 43 20.64 13.49 20.02
C SER A 43 19.24 13.72 19.45
N ILE A 44 18.30 14.17 20.29
CA ILE A 44 16.93 14.52 19.91
C ILE A 44 16.72 16.01 20.17
N SER A 45 16.35 16.74 19.13
CA SER A 45 16.17 18.19 19.20
C SER A 45 14.87 18.58 19.92
N GLU A 46 14.84 19.79 20.50
CA GLU A 46 13.62 20.32 21.10
C GLU A 46 12.47 20.50 20.09
N LYS A 47 12.82 20.75 18.82
CA LYS A 47 11.84 20.84 17.72
C LYS A 47 11.15 19.51 17.47
N GLU A 48 11.90 18.41 17.45
CA GLU A 48 11.34 17.05 17.30
C GLU A 48 10.48 16.68 18.50
N LEU A 49 10.93 17.00 19.71
CA LEU A 49 10.16 16.74 20.92
C LEU A 49 8.82 17.50 20.91
N LYS A 50 8.84 18.78 20.50
CA LYS A 50 7.62 19.56 20.38
C LYS A 50 6.65 18.98 19.35
N LEU A 51 7.19 18.52 18.20
CA LEU A 51 6.40 17.86 17.15
C LEU A 51 5.82 16.53 17.65
N LEU A 52 6.59 15.75 18.41
CA LEU A 52 6.15 14.52 19.05
C LEU A 52 4.99 14.79 20.02
N CYS A 53 5.14 15.77 20.93
CA CYS A 53 4.09 16.09 21.89
C CYS A 53 2.81 16.57 21.20
N SER A 54 2.93 17.42 20.16
CA SER A 54 1.75 17.91 19.41
C SER A 54 1.07 16.81 18.59
N ASN A 55 1.79 15.75 18.21
CA ASN A 55 1.26 14.65 17.40
C ASN A 55 1.19 13.32 18.17
N SER A 56 1.24 13.37 19.50
CA SER A 56 1.28 12.17 20.36
C SER A 56 0.06 11.25 20.16
N ALA A 57 -1.10 11.83 19.88
CA ALA A 57 -2.33 11.11 19.56
C ALA A 57 -2.40 10.59 18.11
N PHE A 58 -1.46 10.98 17.24
CA PHE A 58 -1.48 10.70 15.80
C PHE A 58 -0.27 9.89 15.32
N LEU A 59 0.49 9.31 16.25
CA LEU A 59 1.61 8.43 15.89
C LEU A 59 1.10 7.23 15.10
N ARG A 60 1.79 6.91 14.00
CA ARG A 60 1.47 5.79 13.12
C ARG A 60 2.73 5.00 12.84
N LEU A 61 2.57 3.69 12.77
CA LEU A 61 3.61 2.74 12.37
C LEU A 61 3.03 1.86 11.27
N VAL A 62 3.68 1.85 10.12
CA VAL A 62 3.36 0.95 9.00
C VAL A 62 4.51 -0.04 8.86
N ARG A 63 4.17 -1.33 8.78
CA ARG A 63 5.11 -2.42 8.55
C ARG A 63 4.56 -3.26 7.39
N CYS A 64 5.20 -3.14 6.24
CA CYS A 64 4.87 -3.96 5.08
C CYS A 64 5.51 -5.34 5.23
N ARG A 65 4.89 -6.34 4.63
CA ARG A 65 5.48 -7.66 4.51
C ARG A 65 6.58 -7.64 3.45
N SER A 66 7.49 -8.60 3.54
CA SER A 66 8.48 -8.78 2.49
C SER A 66 7.85 -9.42 1.25
N LEU A 67 8.38 -9.10 0.08
CA LEU A 67 7.94 -9.73 -1.17
C LEU A 67 8.11 -11.27 -1.13
N ALA A 68 9.12 -11.76 -0.40
CA ALA A 68 9.35 -13.19 -0.21
C ALA A 68 8.18 -13.86 0.54
N GLU A 69 7.62 -13.19 1.55
CA GLU A 69 6.46 -13.70 2.29
C GLU A 69 5.18 -13.68 1.43
N GLU A 70 5.00 -12.67 0.58
CA GLU A 70 3.86 -12.63 -0.36
C GLU A 70 3.92 -13.78 -1.38
N TYR A 71 5.12 -14.13 -1.87
CA TYR A 71 5.31 -15.17 -2.89
C TYR A 71 5.45 -16.58 -2.29
N GLY A 72 5.71 -16.71 -1.00
CA GLY A 72 5.91 -18.00 -0.34
C GLY A 72 4.62 -18.82 -0.26
N LEU A 73 4.71 -20.12 -0.60
CA LEU A 73 3.56 -21.04 -0.65
C LEU A 73 2.82 -21.19 0.69
N HIS A 74 3.55 -21.02 1.79
CA HIS A 74 3.01 -21.15 3.16
C HIS A 74 2.74 -19.80 3.83
N THR A 75 3.20 -18.71 3.24
CA THR A 75 3.11 -17.37 3.83
C THR A 75 2.12 -16.48 3.09
N ILE A 76 1.71 -16.81 1.86
CA ILE A 76 0.70 -16.05 1.10
C ILE A 76 -0.55 -15.76 1.96
N ASN A 77 -1.06 -14.53 1.90
CA ASN A 77 -2.30 -14.18 2.61
C ASN A 77 -3.54 -14.68 1.85
N LYS A 78 -3.83 -15.98 2.00
CA LYS A 78 -4.99 -16.60 1.34
C LYS A 78 -6.31 -16.04 1.84
N ASP A 79 -6.39 -15.69 3.11
CA ASP A 79 -7.63 -15.20 3.74
C ASP A 79 -8.07 -13.87 3.11
N GLU A 80 -7.13 -12.93 2.90
CA GLU A 80 -7.40 -11.65 2.22
C GLU A 80 -7.84 -11.89 0.76
N ILE A 81 -7.15 -12.78 0.04
CA ILE A 81 -7.45 -13.09 -1.36
C ILE A 81 -8.84 -13.74 -1.49
N ILE A 82 -9.12 -14.77 -0.69
CA ILE A 82 -10.38 -15.53 -0.75
C ILE A 82 -11.56 -14.64 -0.37
N SER A 83 -11.45 -13.89 0.73
CA SER A 83 -12.52 -12.97 1.17
C SER A 83 -12.77 -11.84 0.17
N SER A 84 -11.72 -11.30 -0.46
CA SER A 84 -11.88 -10.27 -1.50
C SER A 84 -12.56 -10.81 -2.75
N MET A 85 -12.36 -12.10 -3.05
CA MET A 85 -12.98 -12.81 -4.19
C MET A 85 -14.44 -13.23 -3.96
N ASP A 86 -15.02 -12.98 -2.78
CA ASP A 86 -16.48 -13.08 -2.59
C ASP A 86 -17.24 -12.13 -3.54
N ASN A 87 -16.59 -11.03 -3.94
CA ASN A 87 -17.00 -10.23 -5.08
C ASN A 87 -16.12 -10.59 -6.31
N PRO A 88 -16.68 -11.25 -7.33
CA PRO A 88 -15.93 -11.64 -8.54
C PRO A 88 -15.28 -10.49 -9.31
N ASP A 89 -15.75 -9.24 -9.10
CA ASP A 89 -15.26 -8.04 -9.77
C ASP A 89 -14.35 -7.17 -8.89
N ASN A 90 -13.96 -7.66 -7.71
CA ASN A 90 -13.00 -6.98 -6.84
C ASN A 90 -11.63 -6.86 -7.53
N GLU A 91 -10.94 -5.73 -7.36
CA GLU A 91 -9.64 -5.45 -7.97
C GLU A 91 -8.56 -6.50 -7.68
N ILE A 92 -8.70 -7.29 -6.62
CA ILE A 92 -7.81 -8.42 -6.33
C ILE A 92 -7.70 -9.40 -7.51
N VAL A 93 -8.75 -9.52 -8.33
CA VAL A 93 -8.74 -10.34 -9.55
C VAL A 93 -7.65 -9.90 -10.53
N LEU A 94 -7.37 -8.60 -10.59
CA LEU A 94 -6.31 -8.05 -11.43
C LEU A 94 -4.93 -8.46 -10.92
N TYR A 95 -4.73 -8.53 -9.60
CA TYR A 95 -3.50 -9.10 -9.03
C TYR A 95 -3.33 -10.56 -9.41
N LEU A 96 -4.38 -11.38 -9.28
CA LEU A 96 -4.33 -12.80 -9.65
C LEU A 96 -4.01 -12.98 -11.14
N MET A 97 -4.61 -12.15 -11.99
CA MET A 97 -4.32 -12.14 -13.42
C MET A 97 -2.89 -11.71 -13.73
N LEU A 98 -2.34 -10.69 -13.06
CA LEU A 98 -0.93 -10.31 -13.20
C LEU A 98 0.01 -11.46 -12.81
N ARG A 99 -0.28 -12.19 -11.72
CA ARG A 99 0.47 -13.40 -11.33
C ARG A 99 0.40 -14.50 -12.39
N ALA A 100 -0.76 -14.68 -13.02
CA ALA A 100 -0.93 -15.63 -14.11
C ALA A 100 -0.17 -15.20 -15.38
N VAL A 101 -0.15 -13.89 -15.69
CA VAL A 101 0.61 -13.32 -16.81
C VAL A 101 2.11 -13.49 -16.61
N ASP A 102 2.64 -13.26 -15.41
CA ASP A 102 4.06 -13.50 -15.11
C ASP A 102 4.42 -14.99 -15.24
N ARG A 103 3.53 -15.89 -14.81
CA ARG A 103 3.70 -17.34 -15.04
C ARG A 103 3.70 -17.68 -16.53
N PHE A 104 2.77 -17.10 -17.30
CA PHE A 104 2.73 -17.25 -18.76
C PHE A 104 4.04 -16.79 -19.39
N HIS A 105 4.54 -15.60 -19.01
CA HIS A 105 5.79 -15.05 -19.50
C HIS A 105 6.97 -15.97 -19.18
N LYS A 106 7.02 -16.52 -17.96
CA LYS A 106 8.04 -17.50 -17.56
C LYS A 106 8.00 -18.79 -18.38
N GLN A 107 6.82 -19.26 -18.80
CA GLN A 107 6.67 -20.49 -19.57
C GLN A 107 6.90 -20.31 -21.07
N HIS A 108 6.48 -19.18 -21.64
CA HIS A 108 6.47 -18.96 -23.08
C HIS A 108 7.53 -17.96 -23.58
N GLY A 109 8.25 -17.28 -22.67
CA GLY A 109 9.26 -16.28 -23.01
C GLY A 109 8.71 -15.02 -23.66
N ARG A 110 7.39 -14.80 -23.58
CA ARG A 110 6.67 -13.64 -24.11
C ARG A 110 5.38 -13.40 -23.32
N TYR A 111 4.84 -12.20 -23.41
CA TYR A 111 3.52 -11.87 -22.83
C TYR A 111 2.36 -12.39 -23.71
N PRO A 112 1.16 -12.60 -23.11
CA PRO A 112 0.00 -13.04 -23.86
C PRO A 112 -0.56 -11.92 -24.75
N GLY A 113 -0.96 -12.27 -25.98
CA GLY A 113 -1.72 -11.39 -26.88
C GLY A 113 -0.98 -10.17 -27.42
N VAL A 114 0.36 -10.15 -27.40
CA VAL A 114 1.16 -9.02 -27.92
C VAL A 114 0.90 -8.76 -29.40
N SER A 115 0.70 -9.82 -30.19
CA SER A 115 0.28 -9.71 -31.59
C SER A 115 -1.17 -10.13 -31.76
N ASN A 116 -1.92 -9.44 -32.63
CA ASN A 116 -3.35 -9.69 -32.86
C ASN A 116 -3.70 -11.16 -33.19
N TYR A 117 -2.83 -11.86 -33.92
CA TYR A 117 -3.05 -13.26 -34.30
C TYR A 117 -2.81 -14.25 -33.15
N GLN A 118 -2.19 -13.82 -32.05
CA GLN A 118 -1.88 -14.67 -30.88
C GLN A 118 -3.00 -14.68 -29.84
N VAL A 119 -3.89 -13.68 -29.86
CA VAL A 119 -4.90 -13.44 -28.81
C VAL A 119 -5.76 -14.69 -28.55
N GLU A 120 -6.35 -15.27 -29.61
CA GLU A 120 -7.21 -16.46 -29.49
C GLU A 120 -6.48 -17.68 -28.93
N GLU A 121 -5.25 -17.94 -29.39
CA GLU A 121 -4.44 -19.07 -28.92
C GLU A 121 -4.00 -18.86 -27.45
N ASP A 122 -3.66 -17.63 -27.09
CA ASP A 122 -3.12 -17.30 -25.78
C ASP A 122 -4.17 -17.30 -24.67
N ILE A 123 -5.46 -17.11 -24.99
CA ILE A 123 -6.56 -17.20 -24.00
C ILE A 123 -6.53 -18.55 -23.29
N GLY A 124 -6.44 -19.67 -24.04
CA GLY A 124 -6.40 -21.00 -23.44
C GLY A 124 -5.12 -21.26 -22.63
N LYS A 125 -3.99 -20.75 -23.11
CA LYS A 125 -2.69 -20.88 -22.42
C LYS A 125 -2.64 -20.05 -21.12
N LEU A 126 -3.16 -18.82 -21.15
CA LEU A 126 -3.25 -17.96 -19.97
C LEU A 126 -4.22 -18.54 -18.94
N LYS A 127 -5.37 -19.08 -19.38
CA LYS A 127 -6.30 -19.82 -18.48
C LYS A 127 -5.64 -21.02 -17.81
N SER A 128 -4.77 -21.73 -18.53
CA SER A 128 -3.98 -22.83 -17.98
C SER A 128 -2.96 -22.35 -16.95
N CYS A 129 -2.28 -21.23 -17.22
CA CYS A 129 -1.35 -20.59 -16.27
C CYS A 129 -2.06 -20.13 -15.00
N LEU A 130 -3.23 -19.49 -15.14
CA LEU A 130 -4.06 -19.05 -14.03
C LEU A 130 -4.47 -20.24 -13.16
N THR A 131 -5.05 -21.28 -13.76
CA THR A 131 -5.45 -22.51 -13.03
C THR A 131 -4.27 -23.14 -12.29
N GLY A 132 -3.11 -23.24 -12.95
CA GLY A 132 -1.91 -23.79 -12.32
C GLY A 132 -1.39 -22.95 -11.14
N PHE A 133 -1.46 -21.62 -11.23
CA PHE A 133 -1.14 -20.71 -10.14
C PHE A 133 -2.13 -20.88 -8.97
N LEU A 134 -3.43 -20.87 -9.23
CA LEU A 134 -4.45 -21.02 -8.20
C LEU A 134 -4.30 -22.37 -7.46
N GLN A 135 -4.02 -23.45 -8.19
CA GLN A 135 -3.79 -24.77 -7.60
C GLN A 135 -2.52 -24.83 -6.75
N GLU A 136 -1.41 -24.26 -7.23
CA GLU A 136 -0.12 -24.26 -6.53
C GLU A 136 -0.21 -23.57 -5.16
N TYR A 137 -0.96 -22.48 -5.08
CA TYR A 137 -1.19 -21.75 -3.83
C TYR A 137 -2.44 -22.24 -3.08
N GLY A 138 -3.18 -23.22 -3.59
CA GLY A 138 -4.39 -23.75 -2.97
C GLY A 138 -5.50 -22.70 -2.78
N LEU A 139 -5.69 -21.84 -3.78
CA LEU A 139 -6.72 -20.80 -3.82
C LEU A 139 -7.97 -21.33 -4.52
N SER A 140 -8.99 -21.70 -3.74
CA SER A 140 -10.27 -22.22 -4.25
C SER A 140 -11.22 -21.09 -4.65
N ILE A 141 -10.82 -20.31 -5.65
CA ILE A 141 -11.57 -19.14 -6.15
C ILE A 141 -11.90 -19.29 -7.63
N MET A 142 -12.96 -18.62 -8.06
CA MET A 142 -13.39 -18.60 -9.47
C MET A 142 -13.12 -17.22 -10.06
N VAL A 143 -12.36 -17.19 -11.15
CA VAL A 143 -12.09 -15.97 -11.93
C VAL A 143 -12.91 -16.05 -13.21
N LYS A 144 -13.66 -14.99 -13.52
CA LYS A 144 -14.45 -14.92 -14.75
C LYS A 144 -13.54 -15.00 -15.97
N ASP A 145 -13.96 -15.77 -16.98
CA ASP A 145 -13.22 -15.91 -18.23
C ASP A 145 -13.01 -14.55 -18.92
N ASP A 146 -13.93 -13.60 -18.75
CA ASP A 146 -13.82 -12.23 -19.27
C ASP A 146 -12.49 -11.56 -18.91
N TYR A 147 -11.97 -11.78 -17.69
CA TYR A 147 -10.67 -11.23 -17.30
C TYR A 147 -9.50 -11.89 -18.05
N VAL A 148 -9.59 -13.19 -18.35
CA VAL A 148 -8.57 -13.88 -19.16
C VAL A 148 -8.54 -13.32 -20.57
N HIS A 149 -9.72 -13.15 -21.17
CA HIS A 149 -9.85 -12.53 -22.50
C HIS A 149 -9.30 -11.09 -22.50
N GLU A 150 -9.65 -10.29 -21.50
CA GLU A 150 -9.25 -8.89 -21.41
C GLU A 150 -7.73 -8.74 -21.22
N PHE A 151 -7.07 -9.60 -20.43
CA PHE A 151 -5.61 -9.56 -20.25
C PHE A 151 -4.84 -9.98 -21.51
N CYS A 152 -5.38 -10.91 -22.32
CA CYS A 152 -4.83 -11.18 -23.65
C CYS A 152 -5.05 -9.99 -24.59
N ARG A 153 -6.22 -9.33 -24.53
CA ARG A 153 -6.51 -8.13 -25.33
C ARG A 153 -5.59 -6.95 -25.00
N TYR A 154 -5.15 -6.81 -23.75
CA TYR A 154 -4.17 -5.78 -23.39
C TYR A 154 -2.85 -5.92 -24.13
N GLY A 155 -2.43 -7.14 -24.46
CA GLY A 155 -1.20 -7.38 -25.22
C GLY A 155 0.06 -6.83 -24.55
N ALA A 156 0.06 -6.74 -23.21
CA ALA A 156 1.10 -6.07 -22.41
C ALA A 156 1.41 -4.63 -22.83
N ALA A 157 0.41 -3.91 -23.36
CA ALA A 157 0.54 -2.49 -23.65
C ALA A 157 0.67 -1.65 -22.37
N GLU A 158 1.32 -0.49 -22.49
CA GLU A 158 1.43 0.52 -21.44
C GLU A 158 0.71 1.81 -21.88
N PRO A 159 -0.62 1.93 -21.68
CA PRO A 159 -1.35 3.12 -22.07
C PRO A 159 -0.90 4.34 -21.25
N HIS A 160 -0.58 5.44 -21.93
CA HIS A 160 -0.03 6.64 -21.31
C HIS A 160 -0.87 7.18 -20.14
N THR A 161 -2.19 7.16 -20.25
CA THR A 161 -3.10 7.65 -19.20
C THR A 161 -3.04 6.81 -17.93
N ILE A 162 -2.86 5.49 -18.06
CA ILE A 162 -2.70 4.57 -16.93
C ILE A 162 -1.33 4.78 -16.27
N ALA A 163 -0.27 4.89 -17.07
CA ALA A 163 1.06 5.19 -16.58
C ALA A 163 1.12 6.55 -15.87
N ALA A 164 0.45 7.58 -16.39
CA ALA A 164 0.37 8.90 -15.77
C ALA A 164 -0.36 8.88 -14.42
N PHE A 165 -1.47 8.14 -14.32
CA PHE A 165 -2.17 7.93 -13.05
C PHE A 165 -1.25 7.27 -12.02
N LEU A 166 -0.60 6.17 -12.40
CA LEU A 166 0.30 5.44 -11.51
C LEU A 166 1.51 6.28 -11.10
N GLY A 167 2.05 7.09 -12.03
CA GLY A 167 3.15 8.01 -11.76
C GLY A 167 2.81 9.04 -10.68
N GLY A 168 1.60 9.61 -10.71
CA GLY A 168 1.13 10.54 -9.68
C GLY A 168 0.99 9.87 -8.31
N ALA A 169 0.36 8.70 -8.25
CA ALA A 169 0.17 7.95 -7.01
C ALA A 169 1.52 7.51 -6.41
N ALA A 170 2.39 6.90 -7.21
CA ALA A 170 3.69 6.41 -6.78
C ALA A 170 4.63 7.55 -6.33
N ALA A 171 4.67 8.66 -7.07
CA ALA A 171 5.49 9.81 -6.69
C ALA A 171 5.10 10.37 -5.32
N GLN A 172 3.80 10.44 -5.02
CA GLN A 172 3.35 10.93 -3.73
C GLN A 172 3.72 9.97 -2.59
N GLU A 173 3.63 8.65 -2.77
CA GLU A 173 4.09 7.70 -1.75
C GLU A 173 5.59 7.81 -1.48
N VAL A 174 6.39 8.03 -2.53
CA VAL A 174 7.83 8.28 -2.38
C VAL A 174 8.09 9.57 -1.57
N ILE A 175 7.33 10.64 -1.83
CA ILE A 175 7.42 11.88 -1.03
C ILE A 175 7.08 11.61 0.45
N LYS A 176 6.06 10.80 0.74
CA LYS A 176 5.71 10.42 2.12
C LYS A 176 6.86 9.69 2.82
N VAL A 177 7.52 8.76 2.13
CA VAL A 177 8.68 8.02 2.66
C VAL A 177 9.85 8.96 2.95
N ILE A 178 10.20 9.84 2.01
CA ILE A 178 11.31 10.79 2.15
C ILE A 178 11.06 11.76 3.31
N THR A 179 9.87 12.33 3.36
CA THR A 179 9.53 13.37 4.34
C THR A 179 9.18 12.80 5.72
N LYS A 180 8.85 11.49 5.79
CA LYS A 180 8.24 10.84 6.95
C LYS A 180 6.97 11.58 7.42
N GLN A 181 6.27 12.21 6.47
CA GLN A 181 5.00 12.90 6.70
C GLN A 181 3.88 12.19 5.95
N PHE A 182 2.68 12.26 6.51
CA PHE A 182 1.53 11.46 6.10
C PHE A 182 1.74 9.94 6.28
N ILE A 183 0.74 9.16 5.90
CA ILE A 183 0.71 7.71 6.06
C ILE A 183 0.73 7.09 4.66
N ILE A 184 1.65 6.15 4.47
CA ILE A 184 1.75 5.36 3.24
C ILE A 184 0.67 4.27 3.19
N PHE A 185 0.32 3.80 1.99
CA PHE A 185 -0.50 2.58 1.89
C PHE A 185 0.28 1.37 2.44
N ASN A 186 -0.44 0.38 2.95
CA ASN A 186 0.17 -0.84 3.46
C ASN A 186 0.09 -1.95 2.40
N ASN A 187 1.24 -2.26 1.79
CA ASN A 187 1.47 -3.35 0.84
C ASN A 187 1.11 -3.09 -0.64
N THR A 188 -0.09 -3.41 -1.11
CA THR A 188 -0.38 -3.43 -2.57
C THR A 188 -1.55 -2.55 -2.93
N TYR A 189 -1.35 -1.61 -3.86
CA TYR A 189 -2.40 -0.78 -4.43
C TYR A 189 -2.69 -1.21 -5.86
N ILE A 190 -3.95 -1.50 -6.17
CA ILE A 190 -4.41 -1.92 -7.50
C ILE A 190 -5.37 -0.87 -8.04
N TYR A 191 -5.18 -0.48 -9.30
CA TYR A 191 -6.05 0.44 -10.01
C TYR A 191 -6.59 -0.21 -11.28
N SER A 192 -7.91 -0.08 -11.47
CA SER A 192 -8.62 -0.48 -12.69
C SER A 192 -8.99 0.75 -13.49
N GLY A 193 -8.28 1.01 -14.59
CA GLY A 193 -8.66 2.06 -15.56
C GLY A 193 -9.94 1.75 -16.33
N MET A 194 -10.37 0.49 -16.37
CA MET A 194 -11.59 0.06 -17.04
C MET A 194 -12.85 0.51 -16.29
N SER A 195 -12.85 0.37 -14.97
CA SER A 195 -13.97 0.73 -14.08
C SER A 195 -13.75 2.03 -13.30
N GLN A 196 -12.56 2.63 -13.38
CA GLN A 196 -12.15 3.82 -12.61
C GLN A 196 -12.23 3.60 -11.09
N THR A 197 -11.88 2.39 -10.64
CA THR A 197 -11.88 1.97 -9.24
C THR A 197 -10.49 1.52 -8.80
N SER A 198 -10.25 1.50 -7.49
CA SER A 198 -8.98 1.07 -6.92
C SER A 198 -9.14 0.55 -5.51
N ALA A 199 -8.26 -0.35 -5.09
CA ALA A 199 -8.25 -0.92 -3.75
C ALA A 199 -6.81 -1.12 -3.23
N THR A 200 -6.68 -1.21 -1.91
CA THR A 200 -5.41 -1.54 -1.22
C THR A 200 -5.58 -2.84 -0.47
N PHE A 201 -4.62 -3.74 -0.59
CA PHE A 201 -4.62 -5.07 0.01
C PHE A 201 -3.34 -5.32 0.79
N GLN A 202 -3.42 -6.11 1.86
CA GLN A 202 -2.27 -6.62 2.60
C GLN A 202 -1.98 -8.07 2.17
N LEU A 203 -1.17 -8.23 1.11
CA LEU A 203 -0.89 -9.52 0.46
C LEU A 203 0.22 -10.31 1.16
#